data_AF-A0A8J7P6C2-F1
#
_entry.id   AF-A0A8J7P6C2-F1
#
_cell.length_a   1.000
_cell.length_b   1.000
_cell.length_c   1.000
_cell.angle_alpha   90.00
_cell.angle_beta   90.00
_cell.angle_gamma   90.00
#
_symmetry.space_group_name_H-M   'P 1'
#
loop_
_entity.id
_entity.type
_entity.pdbx_description
1 polymer ?
#
loop_
_entity_poly.entity_id
_entity_poly.type
_entity_poly.pdbx_seq_one_letter_code
_entity_poly.pdbx_strand_id
1 'polypeptide(L)'
;MVKLIALYKMPQDAAAFDDNYFNSHIPLAMKMPGLKKAEVSRVTGSPMPSNDFYMMAELYFEDQAALDSAMASPEGRAAAKNLMGFAKEIVHMMFASVVIEEKVPAAV
;
A
#
# COMPACT_ATOMS: atom_id res chain seq x y z
N MET A 1 11.85 -3.49 11.07
CA MET A 1 11.11 -3.36 9.79
C MET A 1 10.22 -2.13 9.85
N VAL A 2 10.16 -1.38 8.75
CA VAL A 2 9.23 -0.27 8.55
C VAL A 2 8.33 -0.56 7.35
N LYS A 3 7.21 0.14 7.24
CA LYS A 3 6.32 0.02 6.09
C LYS A 3 5.78 1.37 5.63
N LEU A 4 5.60 1.49 4.32
CA LEU A 4 4.72 2.45 3.71
C LEU A 4 3.32 1.82 3.61
N ILE A 5 2.31 2.52 4.11
CA ILE A 5 0.91 2.12 4.04
C ILE A 5 0.19 3.08 3.09
N ALA A 6 -0.60 2.53 2.16
CA ALA A 6 -1.57 3.27 1.37
C ALA A 6 -2.97 2.72 1.65
N LEU A 7 -3.83 3.55 2.23
CA LEU A 7 -5.21 3.22 2.56
C LEU A 7 -6.15 3.98 1.63
N TYR A 8 -7.03 3.25 0.94
CA TYR A 8 -7.90 3.79 -0.10
C TYR A 8 -9.33 3.85 0.40
N LYS A 9 -9.96 5.03 0.29
CA LYS A 9 -11.41 5.16 0.43
C LYS A 9 -12.14 4.56 -0.78
N MET A 10 -13.45 4.37 -0.65
CA MET A 10 -14.32 3.88 -1.72
C MET A 10 -14.17 4.75 -2.98
N PRO A 11 -13.68 4.20 -4.10
CA PRO A 11 -13.65 4.91 -5.36
C PRO A 11 -15.08 5.09 -5.92
N GLN A 12 -15.30 6.13 -6.71
CA GLN A 12 -16.57 6.31 -7.43
C GLN A 12 -16.80 5.20 -8.47
N ASP A 13 -15.71 4.73 -9.09
CA ASP A 13 -15.70 3.60 -10.02
C ASP A 13 -14.66 2.57 -9.56
N ALA A 14 -15.14 1.50 -8.94
CA ALA A 14 -14.30 0.43 -8.40
C ALA A 14 -13.59 -0.36 -9.50
N ALA A 15 -14.24 -0.57 -10.66
CA ALA A 15 -13.65 -1.35 -11.74
C ALA A 15 -12.50 -0.58 -12.41
N ALA A 16 -12.70 0.72 -12.67
CA ALA A 16 -11.64 1.59 -13.20
C ALA A 16 -10.49 1.75 -12.20
N PHE A 17 -10.79 1.85 -10.89
CA PHE A 17 -9.75 1.87 -9.86
C PHE A 17 -8.95 0.57 -9.86
N ASP A 18 -9.61 -0.59 -9.83
CA ASP A 18 -8.95 -1.90 -9.81
C ASP A 18 -8.08 -2.11 -11.05
N ASP A 19 -8.56 -1.75 -12.23
CA ASP A 19 -7.77 -1.84 -13.47
C ASP A 19 -6.48 -0.99 -13.39
N ASN A 20 -6.60 0.29 -13.02
CA ASN A 20 -5.43 1.16 -12.84
C ASN A 20 -4.50 0.62 -11.75
N TYR A 21 -5.05 0.10 -10.66
CA TYR A 21 -4.26 -0.38 -9.54
C TYR A 21 -3.48 -1.64 -9.90
N PHE A 22 -4.16 -2.69 -10.36
CA PHE A 22 -3.55 -4.00 -10.57
C PHE A 22 -2.74 -4.09 -11.86
N ASN A 23 -3.16 -3.41 -12.93
CA ASN A 23 -2.48 -3.47 -14.22
C ASN A 23 -1.39 -2.40 -14.39
N SER A 24 -1.44 -1.30 -13.63
CA SER A 24 -0.46 -0.21 -13.76
C SER A 24 0.28 0.12 -12.47
N HIS A 25 -0.42 0.32 -11.35
CA HIS A 25 0.20 0.86 -10.14
C HIS A 25 1.08 -0.14 -9.38
N ILE A 26 0.51 -1.27 -8.94
CA ILE A 26 1.24 -2.22 -8.09
C ILE A 26 2.48 -2.82 -8.79
N PRO A 27 2.51 -3.07 -10.12
CA PRO A 27 3.73 -3.52 -10.78
C PRO A 27 4.87 -2.47 -10.76
N LEU A 28 4.56 -1.18 -10.66
CA LEU A 28 5.56 -0.12 -10.49
C LEU A 28 6.10 -0.12 -9.05
N ALA A 29 5.20 -0.19 -8.06
CA ALA A 29 5.59 -0.20 -6.66
C ALA A 29 6.42 -1.44 -6.29
N MET A 30 6.12 -2.61 -6.88
CA MET A 30 6.89 -3.84 -6.68
C MET A 30 8.34 -3.76 -7.19
N LYS A 31 8.69 -2.76 -8.01
CA LYS A 31 10.07 -2.54 -8.49
C LYS A 31 10.89 -1.65 -7.58
N MET A 32 10.30 -1.08 -6.52
CA MET A 32 11.03 -0.21 -5.61
C MET A 32 12.20 -0.96 -4.95
N PRO A 33 13.42 -0.39 -4.97
CA PRO A 33 14.59 -1.08 -4.46
C PRO A 33 14.46 -1.32 -2.95
N GLY A 34 14.91 -2.48 -2.48
CA GLY A 34 14.88 -2.83 -1.06
C GLY A 34 13.52 -3.26 -0.51
N LEU A 35 12.47 -3.34 -1.35
CA LEU A 35 11.17 -3.88 -0.98
C LEU A 35 11.32 -5.35 -0.52
N LYS A 36 10.86 -5.65 0.69
CA LYS A 36 10.93 -6.99 1.30
C LYS A 36 9.63 -7.78 1.15
N LYS A 37 8.50 -7.07 1.20
CA LYS A 37 7.16 -7.65 1.10
C LYS A 37 6.20 -6.57 0.58
N ALA A 38 5.24 -6.98 -0.23
CA ALA A 38 4.05 -6.21 -0.54
C ALA A 38 2.83 -7.02 -0.15
N GLU A 39 1.91 -6.43 0.60
CA GLU A 39 0.61 -7.01 0.93
C GLU A 39 -0.49 -6.06 0.45
N VAL A 40 -1.48 -6.58 -0.26
CA VAL A 40 -2.64 -5.81 -0.73
C VAL A 40 -3.88 -6.52 -0.25
N SER A 41 -4.72 -5.81 0.50
CA SER A 41 -5.86 -6.37 1.21
C SER A 41 -7.12 -5.59 0.85
N ARG A 42 -8.19 -6.29 0.48
CA ARG A 42 -9.52 -5.69 0.33
C ARG A 42 -10.14 -5.50 1.70
N VAL A 43 -10.69 -4.33 1.96
CA VAL A 43 -11.46 -4.08 3.18
C VAL A 43 -12.86 -4.64 2.99
N THR A 44 -13.26 -5.59 3.82
CA THR A 44 -14.56 -6.29 3.71
C THR A 44 -15.60 -5.80 4.72
N GLY A 45 -15.20 -4.98 5.69
CA GLY A 45 -16.08 -4.46 6.73
C GLY A 45 -15.32 -3.82 7.88
N SER A 46 -16.02 -3.44 8.94
CA SER A 46 -15.45 -2.96 10.21
C SER A 46 -16.36 -3.35 11.38
N PRO A 47 -15.81 -3.71 12.55
CA PRO A 47 -16.59 -3.85 13.78
C PRO A 47 -17.03 -2.50 14.36
N MET A 48 -16.43 -1.39 13.89
CA MET A 48 -16.78 -0.04 14.31
C MET A 48 -17.76 0.61 13.31
N PRO A 49 -18.67 1.49 13.77
CA PRO A 49 -19.57 2.22 12.89
C PRO A 49 -18.75 3.20 12.03
N SER A 50 -18.92 3.09 10.72
CA SER A 50 -18.11 3.67 9.64
C SER A 50 -16.96 2.77 9.16
N ASN A 51 -17.01 2.46 7.87
CA ASN A 51 -15.82 2.11 7.12
C ASN A 51 -16.00 2.53 5.67
N ASP A 52 -15.38 3.64 5.30
CA ASP A 52 -15.38 4.12 3.93
C ASP A 52 -14.15 3.59 3.16
N PHE A 53 -13.42 2.61 3.70
CA PHE A 53 -12.22 2.06 3.07
C PHE A 53 -12.55 0.88 2.16
N TYR A 54 -11.85 0.85 1.04
CA TYR A 54 -11.99 -0.14 -0.02
C TYR A 54 -10.83 -1.11 -0.03
N MET A 55 -9.61 -0.61 0.16
CA MET A 55 -8.39 -1.40 -0.01
C MET A 55 -7.24 -0.79 0.80
N MET A 56 -6.28 -1.63 1.18
CA MET A 56 -5.03 -1.23 1.81
C MET A 56 -3.86 -1.90 1.10
N ALA A 57 -2.75 -1.19 0.97
CA ALA A 57 -1.47 -1.73 0.53
C ALA A 57 -0.40 -1.44 1.59
N GLU A 58 0.43 -2.44 1.88
CA GLU A 58 1.53 -2.36 2.83
C GLU A 58 2.81 -2.82 2.15
N LEU A 59 3.77 -1.90 2.03
CA LEU A 59 5.07 -2.14 1.41
C LEU A 59 6.14 -2.09 2.50
N TYR A 60 6.79 -3.22 2.74
CA TYR A 60 7.70 -3.42 3.85
C TYR A 60 9.16 -3.25 3.42
N PHE A 61 9.94 -2.57 4.25
CA PHE A 61 11.36 -2.31 4.08
C PHE A 61 12.12 -2.63 5.36
N GLU A 62 13.42 -2.93 5.23
CA GLU A 62 14.27 -3.30 6.36
C GLU A 62 14.24 -2.23 7.47
N ASP A 63 14.48 -0.98 7.09
CA ASP A 63 14.57 0.19 7.95
C ASP A 63 14.13 1.47 7.21
N GLN A 64 14.13 2.60 7.92
CA GLN A 64 13.71 3.90 7.37
C GLN A 64 14.61 4.35 6.21
N ALA A 65 15.92 4.09 6.26
CA ALA A 65 16.84 4.50 5.21
C ALA A 65 16.59 3.76 3.90
N ALA A 66 16.28 2.46 3.98
CA ALA A 66 15.87 1.66 2.83
C ALA A 66 14.56 2.18 2.21
N LEU A 67 13.57 2.51 3.06
CA LEU A 67 12.30 3.07 2.61
C LEU A 67 12.48 4.45 1.94
N ASP A 68 13.25 5.35 2.54
CA ASP A 68 13.49 6.70 2.00
C ASP A 68 14.20 6.62 0.64
N SER A 69 15.21 5.74 0.52
CA SER A 69 15.90 5.46 -0.73
C SER A 69 14.95 4.89 -1.80
N ALA A 70 14.07 3.96 -1.40
CA ALA A 70 13.05 3.40 -2.27
C ALA A 70 12.08 4.46 -2.80
N MET A 71 11.59 5.36 -1.94
CA MET A 71 10.71 6.48 -2.33
C MET A 71 11.41 7.47 -3.26
N ALA A 72 12.71 7.73 -3.04
CA ALA A 72 13.52 8.62 -3.86
C ALA A 72 14.06 7.97 -5.15
N SER A 73 13.81 6.68 -5.39
CA SER A 73 14.23 5.99 -6.61
C SER A 73 13.42 6.40 -7.85
N PRO A 74 13.92 6.15 -9.07
CA PRO A 74 13.12 6.28 -10.29
C PRO A 74 11.81 5.49 -10.25
N GLU A 75 11.85 4.27 -9.72
CA GLU A 75 10.71 3.37 -9.57
C GLU A 75 9.68 3.93 -8.58
N GLY A 76 10.14 4.42 -7.42
CA GLY A 76 9.29 5.05 -6.42
C GLY A 76 8.59 6.31 -6.93
N ARG A 77 9.32 7.18 -7.66
CA ARG A 77 8.72 8.35 -8.32
C ARG A 77 7.72 7.96 -9.40
N ALA A 78 7.98 6.91 -10.17
CA ALA A 78 7.05 6.41 -11.18
C ALA A 78 5.75 5.89 -10.53
N ALA A 79 5.86 5.09 -9.46
CA ALA A 79 4.73 4.60 -8.69
C ALA A 79 3.91 5.76 -8.09
N ALA A 80 4.57 6.76 -7.48
CA ALA A 80 3.91 7.93 -6.92
C ALA A 80 3.19 8.77 -7.99
N LYS A 81 3.84 9.02 -9.14
CA LYS A 81 3.23 9.75 -10.26
C LYS A 81 1.99 9.03 -10.78
N ASN A 82 2.07 7.71 -10.97
CA ASN A 82 0.94 6.91 -11.41
C ASN A 82 -0.20 6.95 -10.38
N LEU A 83 0.10 6.76 -9.10
CA LEU A 83 -0.88 6.81 -8.01
C LEU A 83 -1.66 8.11 -7.97
N MET A 84 -0.96 9.25 -8.06
CA MET A 84 -1.59 10.57 -8.07
C MET A 84 -2.48 10.81 -9.28
N GLY A 85 -2.34 10.02 -10.35
CA GLY A 85 -3.16 10.11 -11.55
C GLY A 85 -4.59 9.59 -11.37
N PHE A 86 -4.81 8.61 -10.48
CA PHE A 86 -6.13 7.97 -10.34
C PHE A 86 -6.67 7.92 -8.90
N ALA A 87 -5.81 8.00 -7.88
CA ALA A 87 -6.22 7.80 -6.49
C ALA A 87 -5.97 9.00 -5.57
N LYS A 88 -5.50 10.15 -6.09
CA LYS A 88 -5.10 11.33 -5.29
C LYS A 88 -6.11 11.75 -4.23
N GLU A 89 -7.40 11.74 -4.54
CA GLU A 89 -8.47 12.22 -3.65
C GLU A 89 -8.93 11.16 -2.62
N ILE A 90 -8.53 9.90 -2.81
CA ILE A 90 -9.02 8.76 -1.99
C ILE A 90 -7.90 8.01 -1.27
N VAL A 91 -6.63 8.27 -1.57
CA VAL A 91 -5.50 7.63 -0.92
C VAL A 91 -5.05 8.42 0.31
N HIS A 92 -4.83 7.71 1.41
CA HIS A 92 -4.16 8.20 2.60
C HIS A 92 -2.88 7.41 2.81
N MET A 93 -1.74 8.09 2.82
CA MET A 93 -0.42 7.46 2.94
C MET A 93 0.20 7.73 4.30
N MET A 94 0.81 6.70 4.90
CA MET A 94 1.44 6.77 6.22
C MET A 94 2.71 5.92 6.24
N PHE A 95 3.66 6.27 7.09
CA PHE A 95 4.79 5.43 7.45
C PHE A 95 4.56 4.83 8.83
N ALA A 96 4.92 3.56 9.01
CA ALA A 96 4.80 2.89 10.29
C ALA A 96 5.99 1.97 10.57
N SER A 97 6.43 1.94 11.81
CA SER A 97 7.38 0.93 12.30
C SER A 97 6.61 -0.29 12.80
N VAL A 98 7.09 -1.49 12.44
CA VAL A 98 6.55 -2.73 13.01
C VAL A 98 7.10 -2.85 14.44
N VAL A 99 6.22 -2.73 15.43
CA VAL A 99 6.58 -2.81 16.86
C VAL A 99 6.46 -4.22 17.43
N ILE A 100 5.57 -5.04 16.87
CA ILE A 100 5.37 -6.45 17.20
C ILE A 100 5.15 -7.19 15.89
N GLU A 101 5.86 -8.30 15.71
CA GLU A 101 5.68 -9.22 14.59
C GLU A 101 5.62 -10.64 15.15
N GLU A 102 4.41 -11.10 15.46
CA GLU A 102 4.17 -12.48 15.91
C GLU A 102 3.57 -13.31 14.78
N LYS A 103 4.18 -14.45 14.49
CA LYS A 103 3.56 -15.48 13.64
C LYS A 103 2.68 -16.33 14.52
N VAL A 104 1.37 -16.04 14.56
CA VAL A 104 0.42 -16.93 15.22
C VAL A 104 0.44 -18.25 14.44
N PRO A 105 0.78 -19.39 15.07
CA PRO A 105 0.78 -20.68 14.39
C PRO A 105 -0.64 -20.97 13.89
N ALA A 106 -0.75 -21.53 12.69
CA ALA A 106 -2.04 -21.98 12.17
C ALA A 106 -2.68 -22.93 13.20
N ALA A 107 -3.92 -22.65 13.59
CA ALA A 107 -4.69 -23.56 14.42
C ALA A 107 -4.79 -24.91 13.69
N VAL A 108 -4.42 -25.99 14.39
CA VAL A 108 -4.48 -27.37 13.90
C VAL A 108 -5.93 -27.79 13.71
#